data_AF-A0A0G2GCV2-F1
#
_entry.id   AF-A0A0G2GCV2-F1
#
_cell.length_a   1.000
_cell.length_b   1.000
_cell.length_c   1.000
_cell.angle_alpha   90.00
_cell.angle_beta   90.00
_cell.angle_gamma   90.00
#
_symmetry.space_group_name_H-M   'P 1'
#
loop_
_entity.id
_entity.type
_entity.pdbx_description
1 polymer ?
#
loop_
_entity_poly.entity_id
_entity_poly.type
_entity_poly.pdbx_seq_one_letter_code
_entity_poly.pdbx_strand_id
1 'polypeptide(L)'
;MSDILTQLQDAIDILVQQMYAGLMYTHTRHPYGDIAAQPHDADRDINNPSAQAASAAENGGPSITGDRPRSPPPDPAFAVTQHEIAGDIILNMARINALADRLPGIGFSEQQQLARLEELDRELREEQRRLEAARGEKERLLGLLDERIMKARRP
;
A
#
# COMPACT_ATOMS: atom_id res chain seq x y z
N MET A 1 9.83 0.75 11.96
CA MET A 1 8.77 1.74 12.17
C MET A 1 8.63 2.50 10.86
N SER A 2 7.74 2.02 9.97
CA SER A 2 7.44 2.75 8.72
C SER A 2 6.57 3.94 9.10
N ASP A 3 6.96 5.13 8.67
CA ASP A 3 6.24 6.38 8.87
C ASP A 3 4.80 6.26 8.32
N ILE A 4 3.81 6.74 9.08
CA ILE A 4 2.39 6.70 8.69
C ILE A 4 2.19 7.50 7.39
N LEU A 5 2.95 8.58 7.20
CA LEU A 5 2.92 9.35 5.96
C LEU A 5 3.43 8.54 4.77
N THR A 6 4.53 7.79 4.93
CA THR A 6 5.02 6.90 3.88
C THR A 6 4.03 5.77 3.60
N GLN A 7 3.40 5.19 4.62
CA GLN A 7 2.36 4.17 4.43
C GLN A 7 1.15 4.70 3.67
N LEU A 8 0.78 5.97 3.88
CA LEU A 8 -0.30 6.62 3.14
C LEU A 8 0.08 6.81 1.66
N GLN A 9 1.31 7.24 1.40
CA GLN A 9 1.84 7.37 0.03
C GLN A 9 1.82 6.02 -0.70
N ASP A 10 2.36 4.97 -0.09
CA ASP A 10 2.34 3.62 -0.66
C ASP A 10 0.91 3.13 -0.93
N ALA A 11 -0.03 3.40 -0.01
CA ALA A 11 -1.43 3.00 -0.16
C ALA A 11 -2.13 3.72 -1.32
N ILE A 12 -1.84 5.00 -1.53
CA ILE A 12 -2.37 5.78 -2.66
C ILE A 12 -1.77 5.28 -3.99
N ASP A 13 -0.47 4.98 -4.03
CA ASP A 13 0.17 4.45 -5.23
C ASP A 13 -0.41 3.09 -5.63
N ILE A 14 -0.63 2.21 -4.66
CA ILE A 14 -1.31 0.93 -4.88
C ILE A 14 -2.75 1.15 -5.40
N LEU A 15 -3.50 2.09 -4.82
CA LEU A 15 -4.86 2.40 -5.28
C LEU A 15 -4.88 2.85 -6.75
N VAL A 16 -3.99 3.77 -7.13
CA VAL A 16 -3.91 4.26 -8.52
C VAL A 16 -3.56 3.13 -9.48
N GLN A 17 -2.60 2.28 -9.10
CA GLN A 17 -2.21 1.11 -9.90
C GLN A 17 -3.39 0.14 -10.09
N GLN A 18 -4.15 -0.11 -9.02
CA GLN A 18 -5.35 -0.97 -9.07
C GLN A 18 -6.47 -0.37 -9.91
N MET A 19 -6.70 0.94 -9.83
CA MET A 19 -7.69 1.62 -10.68
C MET A 19 -7.30 1.52 -12.16
N TYR A 20 -6.03 1.75 -12.50
CA TYR A 20 -5.55 1.59 -13.87
C TYR A 20 -5.69 0.14 -14.36
N ALA A 21 -5.30 -0.84 -13.55
CA ALA A 21 -5.45 -2.25 -13.87
C ALA A 21 -6.92 -2.65 -14.07
N GLY A 22 -7.83 -2.14 -13.23
CA GLY A 22 -9.27 -2.38 -13.35
C GLY A 22 -9.87 -1.77 -14.62
N LEU A 23 -9.45 -0.57 -15.01
CA LEU A 23 -9.85 0.05 -16.28
C LEU A 23 -9.34 -0.75 -17.48
N MET A 24 -8.08 -1.18 -17.46
CA MET A 24 -7.50 -2.00 -18.52
C MET A 24 -8.16 -3.38 -18.61
N TYR A 25 -8.49 -3.99 -17.48
CA TYR A 25 -9.25 -5.25 -17.44
C TYR A 25 -10.63 -5.07 -18.08
N THR A 26 -11.36 -4.01 -17.71
CA THR A 26 -12.66 -3.69 -18.29
C THR A 26 -12.56 -3.44 -19.80
N HIS A 27 -11.55 -2.69 -20.25
CA HIS A 27 -11.38 -2.37 -21.65
C HIS A 27 -11.02 -3.59 -22.52
N THR A 28 -10.27 -4.54 -21.96
CA THR A 28 -9.73 -5.68 -22.72
C THR A 28 -10.57 -6.94 -22.62
N ARG A 29 -11.30 -7.15 -21.52
CA ARG A 29 -11.98 -8.42 -21.22
C ARG A 29 -13.50 -8.32 -21.06
N HIS A 30 -14.10 -7.14 -21.30
CA HIS A 30 -15.56 -7.01 -21.28
C HIS A 30 -16.23 -7.97 -22.28
N PRO A 31 -17.43 -8.51 -21.94
CA PRO A 31 -18.22 -9.28 -22.89
C PRO A 31 -18.73 -8.37 -24.02
N TYR A 32 -18.95 -8.95 -25.20
CA TYR A 32 -19.56 -8.27 -26.33
C TYR A 32 -21.02 -7.93 -26.02
N GLY A 33 -21.48 -6.76 -26.46
CA GLY A 33 -22.87 -6.34 -26.29
C GLY A 33 -23.82 -7.13 -27.19
N ASP A 34 -24.99 -7.47 -26.64
CA ASP A 34 -26.07 -8.11 -27.41
C ASP A 34 -26.86 -7.06 -28.20
N ILE A 35 -26.81 -7.16 -29.54
CA ILE A 35 -27.64 -6.35 -30.44
C ILE A 35 -28.76 -7.24 -30.97
N ALA A 36 -30.02 -6.83 -30.74
CA ALA A 36 -31.18 -7.53 -31.26
C ALA A 36 -31.08 -7.69 -32.79
N ALA A 37 -31.29 -8.93 -33.28
CA ALA A 37 -31.19 -9.36 -34.67
C ALA A 37 -29.78 -9.63 -35.24
N GLN A 38 -28.72 -9.63 -34.43
CA GLN A 38 -27.38 -10.12 -34.84
C GLN A 38 -26.99 -11.40 -34.07
N PRO A 39 -26.39 -12.41 -34.74
CA PRO A 39 -25.86 -13.59 -34.05
C PRO A 39 -24.70 -13.17 -33.13
N HIS A 40 -24.66 -13.73 -31.93
CA HIS A 40 -23.67 -13.40 -30.91
C HIS A 40 -22.26 -13.87 -31.36
N ASP A 41 -21.36 -12.93 -31.62
CA ASP A 41 -20.01 -13.23 -32.14
C ASP A 41 -19.11 -13.96 -31.11
N ALA A 42 -19.49 -14.08 -29.83
CA ALA A 42 -18.68 -14.79 -28.84
C ALA A 42 -18.52 -16.29 -29.16
N ASP A 43 -19.49 -16.90 -29.84
CA ASP A 43 -19.40 -18.30 -30.29
C ASP A 43 -18.39 -18.50 -31.43
N ARG A 44 -18.00 -17.43 -32.13
CA ARG A 44 -17.04 -17.47 -33.25
C ARG A 44 -15.59 -17.52 -32.80
N ASP A 45 -15.25 -16.86 -31.69
CA ASP A 45 -13.89 -16.87 -31.14
C ASP A 45 -13.60 -18.12 -30.31
N ILE A 46 -14.62 -18.70 -29.66
CA ILE A 46 -14.49 -19.90 -28.83
C ILE A 46 -14.43 -21.18 -29.70
N ASN A 47 -15.18 -21.25 -30.80
CA ASN A 47 -15.31 -22.47 -31.62
C ASN A 47 -14.43 -22.48 -32.87
N ASN A 48 -13.58 -21.47 -33.09
CA ASN A 48 -12.69 -21.42 -34.25
C ASN A 48 -11.22 -21.74 -33.89
N PRO A 49 -10.78 -23.01 -33.99
CA PRO A 49 -9.37 -23.37 -33.76
C PRO A 49 -8.42 -22.76 -34.80
N SER A 50 -8.92 -22.17 -35.91
CA SER A 50 -8.09 -21.47 -36.89
C SER A 50 -7.61 -20.09 -36.44
N ALA A 51 -8.18 -19.49 -35.39
CA ALA A 51 -7.62 -18.27 -34.78
C ALA A 51 -6.35 -18.56 -33.94
N GLN A 52 -6.27 -19.77 -33.36
CA GLN A 52 -5.10 -20.23 -32.62
C GLN A 52 -4.02 -20.84 -33.53
N ALA A 53 -4.40 -21.33 -34.72
CA ALA A 53 -3.53 -22.09 -35.64
C ALA A 53 -3.11 -21.37 -36.94
N ALA A 54 -3.50 -20.11 -37.17
CA ALA A 54 -3.01 -19.32 -38.32
C ALA A 54 -1.57 -18.78 -38.13
N SER A 55 -0.76 -19.46 -37.31
CA SER A 55 0.66 -19.17 -37.11
C SER A 55 1.57 -19.86 -38.14
N ALA A 56 1.05 -20.59 -39.15
CA ALA A 56 1.92 -21.43 -39.99
C ALA A 56 1.59 -21.64 -41.49
N ALA A 57 0.61 -20.99 -42.13
CA ALA A 57 0.38 -21.25 -43.57
C ALA A 57 -0.04 -20.02 -44.40
N GLU A 58 0.77 -19.78 -45.43
CA GLU A 58 0.62 -18.83 -46.52
C GLU A 58 -0.64 -19.01 -47.38
N ASN A 59 -1.16 -17.86 -47.83
CA ASN A 59 -1.84 -17.55 -49.10
C ASN A 59 -3.24 -18.09 -49.40
N GLY A 60 -4.14 -17.16 -49.76
CA GLY A 60 -5.19 -17.45 -50.75
C GLY A 60 -6.56 -16.76 -50.61
N GLY A 61 -6.65 -15.44 -50.38
CA GLY A 61 -7.92 -14.72 -50.61
C GLY A 61 -7.87 -13.24 -50.21
N PRO A 62 -8.44 -12.31 -51.00
CA PRO A 62 -8.47 -10.89 -50.65
C PRO A 62 -9.53 -10.66 -49.57
N SER A 63 -9.19 -11.00 -48.33
CA SER A 63 -9.96 -10.58 -47.15
C SER A 63 -9.46 -9.20 -46.73
N ILE A 64 -10.39 -8.32 -46.44
CA ILE A 64 -10.21 -6.92 -46.08
C ILE A 64 -9.36 -6.86 -44.79
N THR A 65 -8.03 -6.80 -44.94
CA THR A 65 -7.07 -6.74 -43.84
C THR A 65 -7.05 -5.35 -43.23
N GLY A 66 -8.11 -5.04 -42.48
CA GLY A 66 -7.97 -4.17 -41.32
C GLY A 66 -7.38 -5.03 -40.21
N ASP A 67 -6.15 -4.74 -39.83
CA ASP A 67 -5.45 -5.29 -38.66
C ASP A 67 -6.32 -5.02 -37.43
N ARG A 68 -7.28 -5.92 -37.14
CA ARG A 68 -8.13 -5.80 -35.96
C ARG A 68 -7.20 -6.02 -34.77
N PRO A 69 -7.05 -5.05 -33.85
CA PRO A 69 -6.22 -5.25 -32.68
C PRO A 69 -6.68 -6.54 -31.99
N ARG A 70 -5.75 -7.49 -31.84
CA ARG A 70 -5.98 -8.78 -31.19
C ARG A 70 -6.28 -8.54 -29.71
N SER A 71 -7.51 -8.15 -29.39
CA SER A 71 -7.99 -8.13 -28.01
C SER A 71 -8.03 -9.57 -27.49
N PRO A 72 -7.60 -9.83 -26.25
CA PRO A 72 -7.77 -11.14 -25.65
C PRO A 72 -9.26 -11.52 -25.63
N PRO A 73 -9.59 -12.83 -25.70
CA PRO A 73 -10.98 -13.28 -25.65
C PRO A 73 -11.66 -12.79 -24.36
N PRO A 74 -12.97 -12.50 -24.41
CA PRO A 74 -13.72 -12.03 -23.25
C PRO A 74 -13.67 -13.05 -22.11
N ASP A 75 -13.67 -12.55 -20.88
CA ASP A 75 -13.60 -13.38 -19.68
C ASP A 75 -15.01 -13.93 -19.33
N PRO A 76 -15.22 -15.26 -19.27
CA PRO A 76 -16.52 -15.81 -18.90
C PRO A 76 -16.91 -15.47 -17.45
N ALA A 77 -15.93 -15.15 -16.59
CA ALA A 77 -16.14 -14.74 -15.21
C ALA A 77 -16.03 -13.21 -15.03
N PHE A 78 -16.12 -12.42 -16.11
CA PHE A 78 -15.90 -10.97 -16.11
C PHE A 78 -16.62 -10.24 -14.96
N ALA A 79 -17.91 -10.52 -14.76
CA ALA A 79 -18.71 -9.88 -13.72
C ALA A 79 -18.21 -10.20 -12.30
N VAL A 80 -17.74 -11.43 -12.06
CA VAL A 80 -17.19 -11.85 -10.77
C VAL A 80 -15.88 -11.13 -10.50
N THR A 81 -14.95 -11.16 -11.46
CA THR A 81 -13.66 -10.48 -11.36
C THR A 81 -13.82 -8.97 -11.22
N GLN A 82 -14.78 -8.37 -11.93
CA GLN A 82 -15.10 -6.94 -11.80
C GLN A 82 -15.58 -6.60 -10.38
N HIS A 83 -16.42 -7.45 -9.79
CA HIS A 83 -16.86 -7.29 -8.41
C HIS A 83 -15.72 -7.45 -7.40
N GLU A 84 -14.80 -8.38 -7.62
CA GLU A 84 -13.61 -8.56 -6.77
C GLU A 84 -12.69 -7.33 -6.82
N ILE A 85 -12.40 -6.82 -8.03
CA ILE A 85 -11.60 -5.61 -8.22
C ILE A 85 -12.26 -4.42 -7.53
N ALA A 86 -13.57 -4.23 -7.70
CA ALA A 86 -14.30 -3.16 -7.04
C ALA A 86 -14.28 -3.30 -5.50
N GLY A 87 -14.41 -4.53 -4.99
CA GLY A 87 -14.34 -4.81 -3.56
C GLY A 87 -12.98 -4.46 -2.95
N ASP A 88 -11.88 -4.82 -3.62
CA ASP A 88 -10.52 -4.51 -3.17
C ASP A 88 -10.24 -3.00 -3.19
N ILE A 89 -10.70 -2.29 -4.23
CA ILE A 89 -10.60 -0.83 -4.32
C ILE A 89 -11.32 -0.16 -3.13
N ILE A 90 -12.52 -0.60 -2.79
CA ILE A 90 -13.28 -0.05 -1.66
C ILE A 90 -12.56 -0.34 -0.34
N LEU A 91 -12.03 -1.55 -0.16
CA LEU A 91 -11.28 -1.91 1.04
C LEU A 91 -10.01 -1.06 1.19
N ASN A 92 -9.30 -0.80 0.10
CA ASN A 92 -8.13 0.07 0.10
C ASN A 92 -8.48 1.54 0.37
N MET A 93 -9.60 2.06 -0.17
CA MET A 93 -10.08 3.39 0.21
C MET A 93 -10.42 3.48 1.71
N ALA A 94 -11.07 2.46 2.27
CA ALA A 94 -11.35 2.41 3.72
C ALA A 94 -10.06 2.37 4.55
N ARG A 95 -9.05 1.63 4.10
CA ARG A 95 -7.73 1.60 4.72
C ARG A 95 -7.03 2.95 4.67
N ILE A 96 -7.09 3.66 3.53
CA ILE A 96 -6.55 5.02 3.38
C ILE A 96 -7.21 5.99 4.35
N ASN A 97 -8.54 5.94 4.48
CA ASN A 97 -9.26 6.78 5.45
C ASN A 97 -8.83 6.47 6.89
N ALA A 98 -8.71 5.18 7.25
CA ALA A 98 -8.25 4.79 8.58
C ALA A 98 -6.79 5.20 8.85
N LEU A 99 -5.93 5.26 7.83
CA LEU A 99 -4.57 5.79 7.92
C LEU A 99 -4.58 7.31 8.08
N ALA A 100 -5.43 8.01 7.34
CA ALA A 100 -5.60 9.46 7.44
C ALA A 100 -6.07 9.88 8.85
N ASP A 101 -7.03 9.16 9.43
CA ASP A 101 -7.52 9.40 10.80
C ASP A 101 -6.46 9.16 11.88
N ARG A 102 -5.41 8.39 11.56
CA ARG A 102 -4.30 8.08 12.48
C ARG A 102 -3.08 8.97 12.29
N LEU A 103 -3.13 9.94 11.38
CA LEU A 103 -2.01 10.84 11.14
C LEU A 103 -1.65 11.59 12.43
N PRO A 104 -0.42 11.48 12.92
CA PRO A 104 -0.01 12.16 14.14
C PRO A 104 -0.02 13.68 13.91
N GLY A 105 -0.61 14.42 14.83
CA GLY A 105 -0.69 15.88 14.77
C GLY A 105 -1.90 16.43 14.00
N ILE A 106 -2.80 15.58 13.47
CA ILE A 106 -4.08 16.07 12.94
C ILE A 106 -4.89 16.76 14.02
N GLY A 107 -5.50 17.90 13.69
CA GLY A 107 -6.34 18.67 14.61
C GLY A 107 -5.59 19.60 15.57
N PHE A 108 -4.25 19.61 15.57
CA PHE A 108 -3.45 20.58 16.33
C PHE A 108 -2.87 21.66 15.42
N SER A 109 -2.88 22.91 15.87
CA SER A 109 -2.17 23.98 15.17
C SER A 109 -0.66 23.84 15.37
N GLU A 110 0.13 24.35 14.43
CA GLU A 110 1.59 24.39 14.54
C GLU A 110 2.05 25.05 15.85
N GLN A 111 1.38 26.13 16.25
CA GLN A 111 1.68 26.82 17.52
C GLN A 111 1.48 25.91 18.74
N GLN A 112 0.40 25.10 18.76
CA GLN A 112 0.17 24.15 19.84
C GLN A 112 1.21 23.03 19.84
N GLN A 113 1.63 22.56 18.65
CA GLN A 113 2.67 21.55 18.51
C GLN A 113 4.02 22.07 19.02
N LEU A 114 4.39 23.31 18.68
CA LEU A 114 5.62 23.96 19.15
C LEU A 114 5.59 24.21 20.65
N ALA A 115 4.47 24.72 21.20
CA ALA A 115 4.33 24.93 22.64
C ALA A 115 4.49 23.61 23.42
N ARG A 116 3.91 22.52 22.90
CA ARG A 116 4.07 21.18 23.48
C ARG A 116 5.51 20.68 23.39
N LEU A 117 6.20 20.98 22.29
CA LEU A 117 7.62 20.63 22.13
C LEU A 117 8.49 21.36 23.17
N GLU A 118 8.24 22.64 23.41
CA GLU A 118 8.96 23.43 24.42
C GLU A 118 8.70 22.97 25.85
N GLU A 119 7.49 22.47 26.14
CA GLU A 119 7.15 21.86 27.43
C GLU A 119 7.90 20.53 27.61
N LEU A 120 7.85 19.64 26.61
CA LEU A 120 8.58 18.37 26.62
C LEU A 120 10.09 18.58 26.78
N ASP A 121 10.68 19.57 26.11
CA ASP A 121 12.12 19.88 26.23
C ASP A 121 12.48 20.39 27.64
N ARG A 122 11.58 21.16 28.29
CA ARG A 122 11.75 21.57 29.68
C ARG A 122 11.69 20.39 30.65
N GLU A 123 10.70 19.51 30.50
CA GLU A 123 10.58 18.30 31.32
C GLU A 123 11.81 17.39 31.15
N LEU A 124 12.27 17.22 29.91
CA LEU A 124 13.42 16.38 29.58
C LEU A 124 14.71 16.89 30.26
N ARG A 125 14.92 18.21 30.29
CA ARG A 125 16.05 18.84 31.01
C ARG A 125 15.95 18.69 32.52
N GLU A 126 14.75 18.71 33.09
CA GLU A 126 14.55 18.48 34.52
C GLU A 126 14.86 17.03 34.90
N GLU A 127 14.34 16.08 34.13
CA GLU A 127 14.61 14.65 34.32
C GLU A 127 16.09 14.32 34.15
N GLN A 128 16.78 14.92 33.17
CA GLN A 128 18.23 14.77 33.02
C GLN A 128 18.99 15.25 34.26
N ARG A 129 18.64 16.42 34.80
CA ARG A 129 19.28 16.94 36.04
C ARG A 129 19.03 16.02 37.24
N ARG A 130 17.83 15.47 37.37
CA ARG A 130 17.50 14.48 38.43
C ARG A 130 18.34 13.22 38.27
N LEU A 131 18.48 12.73 37.04
CA LEU A 131 19.26 11.55 36.71
C LEU A 131 20.76 11.76 36.99
N GLU A 132 21.31 12.93 36.67
CA GLU A 132 22.70 13.29 36.99
C GLU A 132 22.94 13.35 38.50
N ALA A 133 22.04 13.99 39.26
CA ALA A 133 22.15 14.04 40.72
C ALA A 133 22.08 12.64 41.35
N ALA A 134 21.16 11.80 40.87
CA ALA A 134 21.05 10.41 41.32
C ALA A 134 22.28 9.57 40.96
N ARG A 135 22.87 9.79 39.78
CA ARG A 135 24.15 9.17 39.39
C ARG A 135 25.29 9.60 40.30
N GLY A 136 25.40 10.89 40.60
CA GLY A 136 26.41 11.41 41.51
C GLY A 136 26.32 10.80 42.92
N GLU A 137 25.10 10.70 43.47
CA GLU A 137 24.90 10.06 44.77
C GLU A 137 25.22 8.57 44.74
N LYS A 138 24.84 7.87 43.66
CA LYS A 138 25.21 6.47 43.45
C LYS A 138 26.73 6.28 43.43
N GLU A 139 27.46 7.11 42.69
CA GLU A 139 28.93 7.05 42.63
C GLU A 139 29.56 7.33 44.00
N ARG A 140 29.02 8.31 44.76
CA ARG A 140 29.47 8.61 46.12
C ARG A 140 29.29 7.41 47.05
N LEU A 141 28.11 6.77 47.03
CA LEU A 141 27.82 5.60 47.87
C LEU A 141 28.67 4.39 47.48
N LEU A 142 28.92 4.19 46.18
CA LEU A 142 29.83 3.15 45.69
C LEU A 142 31.27 3.39 46.17
N GLY A 143 31.77 4.62 46.11
CA GLY A 143 33.09 4.96 46.63
C GLY A 143 33.23 4.66 48.14
N LEU A 144 32.22 4.99 48.94
CA LEU A 144 32.20 4.66 50.38
C LEU A 144 32.16 3.14 50.62
N LEU A 145 31.42 2.41 49.80
CA LEU A 145 31.37 0.94 49.87
C LEU A 145 32.75 0.34 49.56
N ASP A 146 33.39 0.79 48.47
CA ASP A 146 34.72 0.32 48.05
C ASP A 146 35.78 0.59 49.12
N GLU A 147 35.77 1.76 49.75
CA GLU A 147 36.66 2.06 50.88
C GLU A 147 36.47 1.11 52.07
N ARG A 148 35.21 0.81 52.43
CA ARG A 148 34.92 -0.14 53.53
C ARG A 148 35.33 -1.56 53.17
N ILE A 149 35.11 -1.99 51.93
CA ILE A 149 35.55 -3.30 51.42
C ILE A 149 37.08 -3.39 51.46
N MET A 150 37.79 -2.34 51.03
CA MET A 150 39.26 -2.31 51.05
C MET A 150 39.85 -2.35 52.46
N LYS A 151 39.23 -1.66 53.43
CA LYS A 151 39.63 -1.73 54.85
C LYS A 151 39.40 -3.10 55.47
N ALA A 152 38.30 -3.78 55.13
CA ALA A 152 38.02 -5.12 55.62
C ALA A 152 38.90 -6.21 54.98
N ARG A 153 39.44 -5.95 53.78
CA ARG A 153 40.27 -6.90 53.02
C ARG A 153 41.78 -6.81 53.33
N ARG A 154 42.25 -5.76 54.01
CA ARG A 154 43.65 -5.69 54.49
C ARG A 154 43.77 -6.39 55.86
N PRO A 155 44.35 -7.61 55.95
CA PRO A 155 44.77 -8.17 57.23
C PRO A 155 45.95 -7.40 57.83
#